data_AF-A0A8T3KS32-F1
#
_entry.id   AF-A0A8T3KS32-F1
#
_cell.length_a   1.000
_cell.length_b   1.000
_cell.length_c   1.000
_cell.angle_alpha   90.00
_cell.angle_beta   90.00
_cell.angle_gamma   90.00
#
_symmetry.space_group_name_H-M   'P 1'
#
loop_
_entity.id
_entity.type
_entity.pdbx_description
1 polymer ?
#
loop_
_entity_poly.entity_id
_entity_poly.type
_entity_poly.pdbx_seq_one_letter_code
_entity_poly.pdbx_strand_id
1 'polypeptide(L)'
;MKQNILLEARYLIKLVLKEDPKNSEAKKLLSQLETKLKGHVDILLETGDRLYRDGEIEGAKAAWHAALTLDPSDKRAKEKIKRAQKVLDNLESLKKPE
;
A
#
# COMPACT_ATOMS: atom_id res chain seq x y z
N MET A 1 -4.28 9.29 -9.59
CA MET A 1 -4.25 10.69 -9.11
C MET A 1 -4.55 10.84 -7.61
N LYS A 2 -5.68 10.33 -7.08
CA LYS A 2 -6.04 10.54 -5.65
C LYS A 2 -5.00 10.07 -4.62
N GLN A 3 -4.33 8.94 -4.85
CA GLN A 3 -3.27 8.44 -3.95
C GLN A 3 -2.04 9.36 -3.87
N ASN A 4 -1.68 10.01 -4.98
CA ASN A 4 -0.55 10.95 -5.03
C ASN A 4 -0.82 12.19 -4.17
N ILE A 5 -2.05 12.70 -4.22
CA ILE A 5 -2.48 13.87 -3.44
C ILE A 5 -2.40 13.59 -1.94
N LEU A 6 -2.78 12.37 -1.49
CA LEU A 6 -2.73 12.01 -0.08
C LEU A 6 -1.29 11.88 0.43
N LEU A 7 -0.37 11.40 -0.41
CA LEU A 7 1.05 11.31 -0.08
C LEU A 7 1.69 12.70 0.05
N GLU A 8 1.38 13.58 -0.90
CA GLU A 8 1.84 14.96 -0.92
C GLU A 8 1.30 15.74 0.29
N ALA A 9 0.00 15.63 0.58
CA ALA A 9 -0.59 16.24 1.77
C ALA A 9 0.10 15.77 3.06
N ARG A 10 0.39 14.46 3.17
CA ARG A 10 1.11 13.90 4.33
C ARG A 10 2.53 14.46 4.43
N TYR A 11 3.22 14.59 3.31
CA TYR A 11 4.57 15.18 3.27
C TYR A 11 4.55 16.64 3.73
N LEU A 12 3.64 17.47 3.19
CA LEU A 12 3.53 18.87 3.54
C LEU A 12 3.17 19.08 5.02
N ILE A 13 2.23 18.30 5.56
CA ILE A 13 1.88 18.39 6.98
C ILE A 13 3.07 18.00 7.87
N LYS A 14 3.84 16.98 7.49
CA LYS A 14 5.06 16.59 8.21
C LYS A 14 6.14 17.68 8.16
N LEU A 15 6.22 18.41 7.05
CA LEU A 15 7.12 19.57 6.94
C LEU A 15 6.70 20.70 7.90
N VAL A 16 5.40 21.01 7.97
CA VAL A 16 4.87 21.99 8.95
C VAL A 16 5.22 21.58 10.38
N LEU A 17 5.02 20.31 10.73
CA LEU A 17 5.34 19.79 12.07
C LEU A 17 6.84 19.71 12.37
N LYS A 18 7.69 19.72 11.35
CA LYS A 18 9.14 19.82 11.52
C LYS A 18 9.54 21.23 11.94
N GLU A 19 8.94 22.24 11.32
CA GLU A 19 9.19 23.66 11.62
C GLU A 19 8.50 24.12 12.92
N ASP A 20 7.26 23.66 13.15
CA ASP A 20 6.50 23.88 14.38
C ASP A 20 5.96 22.56 14.96
N PRO A 21 6.75 21.88 15.80
CA PRO A 21 6.34 20.64 16.46
C PRO A 21 5.18 20.79 17.45
N LYS A 22 4.77 22.01 17.81
CA LYS A 22 3.67 22.26 18.75
C LYS A 22 2.36 22.59 18.04
N ASN A 23 2.37 22.77 16.72
CA ASN A 23 1.18 23.04 15.93
C ASN A 23 0.09 21.96 16.12
N SER A 24 -0.96 22.30 16.87
CA SER A 24 -2.03 21.38 17.23
C SER A 24 -2.92 21.01 16.03
N GLU A 25 -3.16 21.95 15.13
CA GLU A 25 -3.97 21.73 13.93
C GLU A 25 -3.26 20.79 12.96
N ALA A 26 -1.96 21.00 12.72
CA ALA A 26 -1.17 20.11 11.87
C ALA A 26 -1.10 18.68 12.43
N LYS A 27 -1.01 18.51 13.76
CA LYS A 27 -1.10 17.19 14.41
C LYS A 27 -2.46 16.52 14.17
N LYS A 28 -3.55 17.28 14.33
CA LYS A 28 -4.92 16.79 14.11
C LYS A 28 -5.13 16.37 12.66
N LEU A 29 -4.71 17.22 11.71
CA LEU A 29 -4.78 16.92 10.28
C LEU A 29 -3.95 15.68 9.92
N LEU A 30 -2.74 15.55 10.45
CA LEU A 30 -1.93 14.36 10.24
C LEU A 30 -2.63 13.10 10.75
N SER A 31 -3.19 13.14 11.97
CA SER A 31 -3.91 12.00 12.56
C SER A 31 -5.13 11.57 11.72
N GLN A 32 -5.91 12.54 11.24
CA GLN A 32 -7.05 12.27 10.37
C GLN A 32 -6.61 11.67 9.02
N LEU A 33 -5.54 12.20 8.45
CA LEU A 33 -4.98 11.72 7.19
C LEU A 33 -4.43 10.30 7.31
N GLU A 34 -3.65 10.00 8.36
CA GLU A 34 -3.12 8.65 8.60
C GLU A 34 -4.26 7.63 8.83
N THR A 35 -5.35 8.04 9.48
CA THR A 35 -6.55 7.20 9.62
C THR A 35 -7.19 6.88 8.27
N LYS A 36 -7.33 7.89 7.40
CA LYS A 36 -7.85 7.68 6.03
C LYS A 36 -6.91 6.78 5.21
N LEU A 37 -5.60 7.01 5.30
CA LEU A 37 -4.59 6.20 4.60
C LEU A 37 -4.63 4.75 5.05
N LYS A 38 -4.73 4.50 6.35
CA LYS A 38 -4.90 3.14 6.89
C LYS A 38 -6.13 2.45 6.31
N GLY A 39 -7.27 3.14 6.26
CA GLY A 39 -8.47 2.59 5.63
C GLY A 39 -8.29 2.25 4.14
N HIS A 40 -7.55 3.08 3.39
CA HIS A 40 -7.23 2.77 1.99
C HIS A 40 -6.27 1.58 1.85
N VAL A 41 -5.28 1.46 2.76
CA VAL A 41 -4.37 0.30 2.83
C VAL A 41 -5.17 -0.98 3.06
N ASP A 42 -6.10 -0.97 4.02
CA ASP A 42 -6.93 -2.14 4.34
C ASP A 42 -7.81 -2.54 3.14
N ILE A 43 -8.45 -1.58 2.45
CA ILE A 43 -9.23 -1.84 1.22
C ILE A 43 -8.37 -2.47 0.10
N LEU A 44 -7.15 -1.97 -0.08
CA LEU A 44 -6.22 -2.49 -1.09
C LEU A 44 -5.73 -3.90 -0.74
N LEU A 45 -5.50 -4.18 0.55
CA LEU A 45 -5.17 -5.52 1.03
C LEU A 45 -6.31 -6.50 0.75
N GLU A 46 -7.55 -6.14 1.08
CA GLU A 46 -8.75 -6.95 0.82
C GLU A 46 -8.98 -7.16 -0.68
N THR A 47 -8.76 -6.12 -1.49
CA THR A 47 -8.85 -6.22 -2.96
C THR A 47 -7.84 -7.21 -3.50
N GLY A 48 -6.57 -7.12 -3.07
CA GLY A 48 -5.56 -8.08 -3.48
C GLY A 48 -5.84 -9.49 -2.98
N ASP A 49 -6.39 -9.65 -1.77
CA ASP A 49 -6.79 -10.95 -1.24
C ASP A 49 -7.92 -11.59 -2.05
N ARG A 50 -8.87 -10.79 -2.54
CA ARG A 50 -9.91 -11.27 -3.46
C ARG A 50 -9.31 -11.72 -4.79
N LEU A 51 -8.52 -10.87 -5.44
CA LEU A 51 -7.87 -11.19 -6.71
C LEU A 51 -7.00 -12.44 -6.60
N TYR A 52 -6.28 -12.61 -5.49
CA TYR A 52 -5.45 -13.79 -5.26
C TYR A 52 -6.29 -15.07 -5.17
N ARG A 53 -7.43 -15.03 -4.49
CA ARG A 53 -8.37 -16.17 -4.42
C ARG A 53 -8.97 -16.50 -5.79
N ASP A 54 -9.17 -15.49 -6.62
CA ASP A 54 -9.71 -15.64 -7.98
C ASP A 54 -8.65 -16.12 -9.00
N GLY A 55 -7.39 -16.31 -8.57
CA GLY A 55 -6.28 -16.72 -9.43
C GLY A 55 -5.63 -15.57 -10.23
N GLU A 56 -6.12 -14.35 -10.05
CA GLU A 56 -5.59 -13.11 -10.64
C GLU A 56 -4.33 -12.65 -9.89
N ILE A 57 -3.25 -13.45 -9.95
CA ILE A 57 -2.07 -13.27 -9.09
C ILE A 57 -1.34 -11.94 -9.36
N GLU A 58 -1.22 -11.53 -10.61
CA GLU A 58 -0.61 -10.24 -10.97
C GLU A 58 -1.47 -9.06 -10.46
N GLY A 59 -2.79 -9.15 -10.62
CA GLY A 59 -3.73 -8.17 -10.09
C GLY A 59 -3.65 -8.05 -8.57
N ALA A 60 -3.55 -9.19 -7.89
CA ALA A 60 -3.38 -9.24 -6.44
C ALA A 60 -2.09 -8.54 -5.99
N LYS A 61 -0.98 -8.87 -6.65
CA LYS A 61 0.33 -8.28 -6.38
C LYS A 61 0.32 -6.77 -6.62
N ALA A 62 -0.33 -6.29 -7.68
CA ALA A 62 -0.48 -4.87 -7.97
C ALA A 62 -1.28 -4.12 -6.89
N ALA A 63 -2.39 -4.70 -6.41
CA ALA A 63 -3.19 -4.12 -5.34
C ALA A 63 -2.40 -3.98 -4.03
N TRP A 64 -1.62 -5.02 -3.65
CA TRP A 64 -0.76 -4.95 -2.47
C TRP A 64 0.42 -3.99 -2.63
N HIS A 65 0.97 -3.84 -3.84
CA HIS A 65 1.97 -2.81 -4.10
C HIS A 65 1.40 -1.40 -3.91
N ALA A 66 0.18 -1.14 -4.36
CA ALA A 66 -0.49 0.13 -4.10
C ALA A 66 -0.71 0.35 -2.59
N ALA A 67 -0.99 -0.71 -1.81
CA ALA A 67 -1.04 -0.62 -0.36
C ALA A 67 0.32 -0.20 0.23
N LEU A 68 1.42 -0.77 -0.24
CA LEU A 68 2.78 -0.38 0.16
C LEU A 68 3.18 1.03 -0.25
N THR A 69 2.62 1.55 -1.34
CA THR A 69 2.82 2.96 -1.71
C THR A 69 2.22 3.89 -0.66
N LEU A 70 1.10 3.50 -0.02
CA LEU A 70 0.45 4.28 1.03
C LEU A 70 1.06 4.04 2.42
N ASP A 71 1.45 2.80 2.73
CA ASP A 71 2.19 2.43 3.93
C ASP A 71 3.37 1.50 3.58
N PRO A 72 4.58 2.07 3.37
CA PRO A 72 5.78 1.28 3.07
C PRO A 72 6.20 0.32 4.17
N SER A 73 5.65 0.47 5.38
CA SER A 73 5.98 -0.36 6.54
C SER A 73 5.01 -1.54 6.73
N ASP A 74 3.88 -1.58 6.00
CA ASP A 74 2.86 -2.61 6.16
C ASP A 74 3.44 -4.01 5.88
N LYS A 75 3.58 -4.81 6.94
CA LYS A 75 4.15 -6.16 6.88
C LYS A 75 3.23 -7.12 6.13
N ARG A 76 1.91 -6.95 6.24
CA ARG A 76 0.91 -7.81 5.60
C ARG A 76 1.07 -7.72 4.08
N ALA A 77 1.19 -6.51 3.53
CA ALA A 77 1.38 -6.29 2.11
C ALA A 77 2.69 -6.91 1.60
N LYS A 78 3.81 -6.72 2.33
CA LYS A 78 5.12 -7.32 1.98
C LYS A 78 5.06 -8.84 1.90
N GLU A 79 4.46 -9.48 2.90
CA GLU A 79 4.34 -10.94 2.97
C GLU A 79 3.48 -11.48 1.82
N LYS A 80 2.35 -10.83 1.54
CA LYS A 80 1.45 -11.21 0.46
C LYS A 80 2.11 -11.05 -0.92
N ILE A 81 2.83 -9.96 -1.17
CA ILE A 81 3.61 -9.77 -2.41
C ILE A 81 4.67 -10.86 -2.58
N LYS A 82 5.42 -11.17 -1.51
CA LYS A 82 6.42 -12.24 -1.53
C LYS A 82 5.79 -13.58 -1.89
N ARG A 83 4.57 -13.86 -1.40
CA ARG A 83 3.82 -15.07 -1.75
C ARG A 83 3.37 -15.06 -3.21
N ALA A 84 2.79 -13.97 -3.70
CA ALA A 84 2.39 -13.86 -5.11
C ALA A 84 3.59 -14.02 -6.06
N GLN A 85 4.74 -13.42 -5.73
CA GLN A 85 5.94 -13.57 -6.55
C GLN A 85 6.33 -15.04 -6.72
N LYS A 86 6.34 -15.82 -5.63
CA LYS A 86 6.64 -17.26 -5.72
C LYS A 86 5.66 -18.02 -6.63
N VAL A 87 4.38 -17.65 -6.60
CA VAL A 87 3.37 -18.28 -7.47
C VAL A 87 3.64 -17.93 -8.92
N LEU A 88 3.94 -16.66 -9.22
CA LEU A 88 4.26 -16.20 -10.58
C LEU A 88 5.53 -16.87 -11.12
N ASP A 89 6.58 -16.95 -10.31
CA ASP A 89 7.84 -17.62 -10.69
C ASP A 89 7.61 -19.09 -11.04
N ASN A 90 6.79 -19.79 -10.24
CA ASN A 90 6.41 -21.18 -10.52
C ASN A 90 5.55 -21.30 -11.80
N LEU A 91 4.64 -20.36 -12.05
CA LEU A 91 3.84 -20.35 -13.27
C LEU A 91 4.69 -20.05 -14.51
N GLU A 92 5.74 -19.23 -14.38
CA GLU A 92 6.67 -18.93 -15.47
C GLU A 92 7.57 -20.13 -15.78
N SER A 93 8.10 -20.82 -14.77
CA SER A 93 8.95 -21.99 -14.98
C SER A 93 8.23 -23.14 -15.69
N LEU A 94 6.94 -23.32 -15.42
CA LEU A 94 6.09 -24.30 -16.11
C LEU A 94 5.82 -23.97 -17.59
N LYS A 95 6.03 -22.71 -18.01
CA LYS A 95 5.75 -22.26 -19.39
C LYS A 95 6.96 -22.32 -20.31
N LYS A 96 8.17 -22.59 -19.81
CA LYS A 96 9.38 -22.72 -20.63
C LYS A 96 9.55 -24.18 -21.05
N PRO A 97 9.35 -24.55 -22.33
CA PRO A 97 9.76 -25.87 -22.80
C PRO A 97 11.29 -25.97 -22.79
N GLU A 98 11.80 -27.16 -22.44
CA GLU A 98 13.24 -27.49 -22.45
C GLU A 98 13.91 -27.29 -23.82
#